data_AF-K8DXZ8-F1
#
_entry.id   AF-K8DXZ8-F1
#
_cell.length_a   1.000
_cell.length_b   1.000
_cell.length_c   1.000
_cell.angle_alpha   90.00
_cell.angle_beta   90.00
_cell.angle_gamma   90.00
#
_symmetry.space_group_name_H-M   'P 1'
#
loop_
_entity.id
_entity.type
_entity.pdbx_description
1 polymer ?
#
loop_
_entity_poly.entity_id
_entity_poly.type
_entity_poly.pdbx_seq_one_letter_code
_entity_poly.pdbx_strand_id
1 'polypeptide(L)'
;MSAHRRNYMQSKVVTVTLNPALDKTITIPQLEVGGLNRVEQVRLDPGGKGINVAKVLKKFSVDVIATGFLGSEGEFLQRSLQKLGIKTDFINVPGVTRTNLKIVDNQTKFTTEINELGFVVLDEHLASFRKKLRHLLQNTAVLVLGGSLPRGVPPTIYADYISLAREYNVKTILDADGLALEEGIKACPFAVKPNVHELAGLMGRPLTTEKEIVAAGQELIKAGITIVVISRGSEGTIAMAKDEAYIVTPFSIIPQSTVGAGDSMVAAMAYAILQNKSLVETARLATVAGTVTASKPGTEVCSLNEVQLQLNKVQATWIEP
;
A
#
# COMPACT_ATOMS: atom_id res chain seq x y z
N MET A 1 35.78 16.89 3.84
CA MET A 1 34.32 17.10 3.64
C MET A 1 33.97 16.82 2.19
N SER A 2 32.84 16.14 1.94
CA SER A 2 32.20 15.93 0.61
C SER A 2 32.56 14.68 -0.21
N ALA A 3 32.38 13.49 0.37
CA ALA A 3 32.15 12.25 -0.39
C ALA A 3 30.81 11.56 -0.08
N HIS A 4 30.09 12.01 0.98
CA HIS A 4 28.85 11.37 1.45
C HIS A 4 27.55 12.06 1.01
N ARG A 5 27.60 13.15 0.23
CA ARG A 5 26.41 13.91 -0.19
C ARG A 5 25.90 13.59 -1.60
N ARG A 6 26.54 12.70 -2.37
CA ARG A 6 26.16 12.46 -3.79
C ARG A 6 25.37 11.18 -4.11
N ASN A 7 25.28 10.20 -3.21
CA ASN A 7 24.56 8.94 -3.52
C ASN A 7 23.08 8.90 -3.08
N TYR A 8 22.59 9.86 -2.29
CA TYR A 8 21.18 9.87 -1.87
C TYR A 8 20.22 10.43 -2.93
N MET A 9 20.73 11.06 -4.00
CA MET A 9 19.90 11.63 -5.09
C MET A 9 19.50 10.60 -6.16
N GLN A 10 19.74 9.30 -5.96
CA GLN A 10 19.45 8.24 -6.95
C GLN A 10 18.66 7.03 -6.43
N SER A 11 18.29 6.99 -5.15
CA SER A 11 17.58 5.83 -4.57
C SER A 11 16.11 5.83 -5.00
N LYS A 12 15.76 4.96 -5.96
CA LYS A 12 14.40 4.84 -6.49
C LYS A 12 13.55 3.90 -5.65
N VAL A 13 12.25 4.18 -5.61
CA VAL A 13 11.23 3.20 -5.19
C VAL A 13 10.56 2.64 -6.43
N VAL A 14 10.36 1.33 -6.46
CA VAL A 14 9.48 0.69 -7.44
C VAL A 14 8.24 0.21 -6.72
N THR A 15 7.07 0.55 -7.24
CA THR A 15 5.78 0.07 -6.71
C THR A 15 5.15 -0.84 -7.75
N VAL A 16 4.80 -2.06 -7.34
CA VAL A 16 4.16 -3.05 -8.21
C VAL A 16 2.67 -3.11 -7.91
N THR A 17 1.84 -3.07 -8.96
CA THR A 17 0.40 -3.30 -8.88
C THR A 17 -0.01 -4.28 -9.97
N LEU A 18 -0.15 -5.57 -9.63
CA LEU A 18 -0.46 -6.61 -10.61
C LEU A 18 -1.91 -6.56 -11.09
N ASN A 19 -2.84 -6.09 -10.26
CA ASN A 19 -4.26 -5.92 -10.61
C ASN A 19 -4.74 -4.47 -10.36
N PRO A 20 -4.28 -3.48 -11.15
CA PRO A 20 -4.72 -2.11 -10.99
C PRO A 20 -6.20 -1.95 -11.32
N ALA A 21 -6.78 -0.85 -10.89
CA ALA A 21 -8.19 -0.58 -11.07
C ALA A 21 -8.45 0.87 -11.44
N LEU A 22 -9.55 1.10 -12.14
CA LEU A 22 -10.22 2.40 -12.18
C LEU A 22 -11.12 2.50 -10.96
N ASP A 23 -10.76 3.33 -9.99
CA ASP A 23 -11.61 3.58 -8.82
C ASP A 23 -12.69 4.58 -9.23
N LYS A 24 -13.92 4.07 -9.42
CA LYS A 24 -15.08 4.86 -9.84
C LYS A 24 -15.98 5.11 -8.64
N THR A 25 -16.00 6.33 -8.15
CA THR A 25 -16.93 6.74 -7.09
C THR A 25 -18.12 7.47 -7.72
N ILE A 26 -19.32 6.99 -7.44
CA ILE A 26 -20.57 7.65 -7.80
C ILE A 26 -21.30 8.09 -6.54
N THR A 27 -21.88 9.29 -6.59
CA THR A 27 -22.75 9.81 -5.54
C THR A 27 -24.19 9.80 -6.02
N ILE A 28 -25.08 9.25 -5.21
CA ILE A 28 -26.52 9.17 -5.49
C ILE A 28 -27.31 9.72 -4.29
N PRO A 29 -28.55 10.21 -4.49
CA PRO A 29 -29.37 10.72 -3.39
C PRO A 29 -29.66 9.61 -2.37
N GLN A 30 -30.11 8.46 -2.86
CA GLN A 30 -30.43 7.25 -2.10
C GLN A 30 -30.25 6.04 -3.04
N LEU A 31 -29.68 4.94 -2.53
CA LEU A 31 -29.57 3.68 -3.24
C LEU A 31 -30.89 2.91 -3.21
N GLU A 32 -31.52 2.76 -4.38
CA GLU A 32 -32.73 1.94 -4.55
C GLU A 32 -32.39 0.58 -5.15
N VAL A 33 -32.42 -0.47 -4.33
CA VAL A 33 -32.21 -1.85 -4.81
C VAL A 33 -33.42 -2.29 -5.64
N GLY A 34 -33.16 -2.74 -6.87
CA GLY A 34 -34.21 -3.12 -7.82
C GLY A 34 -34.86 -1.94 -8.56
N GLY A 35 -34.46 -0.70 -8.26
CA GLY A 35 -34.95 0.53 -8.87
C GLY A 35 -33.96 1.20 -9.83
N LEU A 36 -34.40 2.28 -10.48
CA LEU A 36 -33.55 3.11 -11.34
C LEU A 36 -32.84 4.17 -10.50
N ASN A 37 -31.52 4.06 -10.41
CA ASN A 37 -30.69 5.03 -9.70
C ASN A 37 -30.09 6.05 -10.67
N ARG A 38 -30.22 7.34 -10.36
CA ARG A 38 -29.59 8.44 -11.14
C ARG A 38 -28.41 9.00 -10.37
N VAL A 39 -27.26 9.06 -11.03
CA VAL A 39 -26.01 9.56 -10.46
C VAL A 39 -25.96 11.08 -10.47
N GLU A 40 -25.67 11.70 -9.33
CA GLU A 40 -25.47 13.14 -9.19
C GLU A 40 -24.03 13.54 -9.53
N GLN A 41 -23.06 12.72 -9.12
CA GLN A 41 -21.64 13.00 -9.30
C GLN A 41 -20.88 11.72 -9.64
N VAL A 42 -19.88 11.83 -10.53
CA VAL A 42 -18.97 10.74 -10.89
C VAL A 42 -17.54 11.23 -10.70
N ARG A 43 -16.72 10.44 -10.02
CA ARG A 43 -15.28 10.62 -9.91
C ARG A 43 -14.60 9.34 -10.37
N LEU A 44 -13.52 9.49 -11.15
CA LEU A 44 -12.71 8.38 -11.64
C LEU A 44 -11.25 8.66 -11.31
N ASP A 45 -10.63 7.77 -10.54
CA ASP A 45 -9.24 7.90 -10.11
C ASP A 45 -8.42 6.66 -10.51
N PRO A 46 -7.11 6.83 -10.74
CA PRO A 46 -6.22 5.69 -10.86
C PRO A 46 -6.04 4.99 -9.51
N GLY A 47 -6.41 3.71 -9.46
CA GLY A 47 -6.52 2.89 -8.27
C GLY A 47 -5.65 1.64 -8.26
N GLY A 48 -5.54 1.05 -7.07
CA GLY A 48 -4.68 -0.09 -6.75
C GLY A 48 -3.61 0.29 -5.71
N LYS A 49 -3.35 -0.61 -4.76
CA LYS A 49 -2.51 -0.32 -3.58
C LYS A 49 -1.13 0.26 -3.95
N GLY A 50 -0.38 -0.40 -4.83
CA GLY A 50 0.94 0.09 -5.27
C GLY A 50 0.86 1.43 -6.03
N ILE A 51 -0.20 1.68 -6.81
CA ILE A 51 -0.46 2.97 -7.45
C ILE A 51 -0.74 4.06 -6.39
N ASN A 52 -1.53 3.76 -5.37
CA ASN A 52 -1.79 4.69 -4.27
C ASN A 52 -0.52 5.02 -3.48
N VAL A 53 0.32 4.02 -3.21
CA VAL A 53 1.65 4.23 -2.62
C VAL A 53 2.50 5.16 -3.50
N ALA A 54 2.52 4.97 -4.82
CA ALA A 54 3.27 5.82 -5.74
C ALA A 54 2.80 7.27 -5.71
N LYS A 55 1.48 7.51 -5.63
CA LYS A 55 0.91 8.87 -5.51
C LYS A 55 1.40 9.59 -4.25
N VAL A 56 1.45 8.89 -3.12
CA VAL A 56 1.93 9.45 -1.84
C VAL A 56 3.44 9.71 -1.91
N LEU A 57 4.22 8.74 -2.37
CA LEU A 57 5.68 8.89 -2.53
C LEU A 57 6.04 10.05 -3.45
N LYS A 58 5.26 10.27 -4.50
CA LYS A 58 5.44 11.43 -5.38
C LYS A 58 5.22 12.76 -4.64
N LYS A 59 4.18 12.86 -3.79
CA LYS A 59 3.97 14.03 -2.90
C LYS A 59 5.05 14.18 -1.83
N PHE A 60 5.82 13.11 -1.57
CA PHE A 60 6.97 13.14 -0.67
C PHE A 60 8.28 13.43 -1.42
N SER A 61 8.19 13.79 -2.72
CA SER A 61 9.32 14.08 -3.59
C SER A 61 10.30 12.89 -3.76
N VAL A 62 9.80 11.66 -3.64
CA VAL A 62 10.58 10.44 -3.89
C VAL A 62 10.54 10.10 -5.39
N ASP A 63 11.68 9.69 -5.96
CA ASP A 63 11.72 9.15 -7.33
C ASP A 63 11.10 7.75 -7.34
N VAL A 64 9.91 7.64 -7.94
CA VAL A 64 9.10 6.43 -7.94
C VAL A 64 8.73 6.01 -9.36
N ILE A 65 8.85 4.71 -9.63
CA ILE A 65 8.35 4.06 -10.85
C ILE A 65 7.18 3.14 -10.46
N ALA A 66 6.01 3.41 -11.02
CA ALA A 66 4.85 2.53 -10.92
C ALA A 66 4.86 1.51 -12.08
N THR A 67 4.76 0.23 -11.75
CA THR A 67 4.77 -0.86 -12.73
C THR A 67 3.75 -1.94 -12.36
N GLY A 68 3.51 -2.87 -13.27
CA GLY A 68 2.50 -3.92 -13.16
C GLY A 68 1.94 -4.29 -14.52
N PHE A 69 0.67 -4.66 -14.55
CA PHE A 69 -0.07 -4.97 -15.77
C PHE A 69 -1.16 -3.95 -16.07
N LEU A 70 -1.50 -3.75 -17.34
CA LEU A 70 -2.61 -2.91 -17.78
C LEU A 70 -3.41 -3.61 -18.89
N GLY A 71 -4.73 -3.54 -18.83
CA GLY A 71 -5.64 -3.93 -19.92
C GLY A 71 -5.93 -2.77 -20.89
N SER A 72 -6.93 -2.92 -21.75
CA SER A 72 -7.32 -1.96 -22.81
C SER A 72 -7.62 -0.55 -22.32
N GLU A 73 -8.15 -0.37 -21.10
CA GLU A 73 -8.50 0.91 -20.49
C GLU A 73 -7.34 1.50 -19.66
N GLY A 74 -6.23 0.76 -19.58
CA GLY A 74 -5.06 1.14 -18.78
C GLY A 74 -4.34 2.39 -19.28
N GLU A 75 -4.58 2.82 -20.53
CA GLU A 75 -4.05 4.08 -21.04
C GLU A 75 -4.56 5.30 -20.24
N PHE A 76 -5.79 5.26 -19.73
CA PHE A 76 -6.29 6.33 -18.87
C PHE A 76 -5.52 6.35 -17.54
N LEU A 77 -5.27 5.18 -16.93
CA LEU A 77 -4.48 5.06 -15.72
C LEU A 77 -3.08 5.61 -15.93
N GLN A 78 -2.39 5.14 -16.97
CA GLN A 78 -1.03 5.53 -17.27
C GLN A 78 -0.91 7.05 -17.51
N ARG A 79 -1.80 7.63 -18.33
CA ARG A 79 -1.83 9.09 -18.57
C ARG A 79 -2.13 9.87 -17.29
N SER A 80 -3.02 9.38 -16.45
CA SER A 80 -3.34 10.02 -15.17
C SER A 80 -2.14 10.06 -14.23
N LEU A 81 -1.39 8.96 -14.14
CA LEU A 81 -0.16 8.89 -13.34
C LEU A 81 0.94 9.81 -13.91
N GLN A 82 1.10 9.84 -15.23
CA GLN A 82 2.07 10.73 -15.89
C GLN A 82 1.75 12.21 -15.65
N LYS A 83 0.46 12.60 -15.66
CA LYS A 83 0.03 13.97 -15.31
C LYS A 83 0.39 14.36 -13.87
N LEU A 84 0.45 13.39 -12.96
CA LEU A 84 0.92 13.58 -11.58
C LEU A 84 2.46 13.58 -11.48
N GLY A 85 3.17 13.45 -12.61
CA GLY A 85 4.64 13.38 -12.67
C GLY A 85 5.21 12.05 -12.17
N ILE A 86 4.42 10.98 -12.15
CA ILE A 86 4.84 9.64 -11.75
C ILE A 86 5.37 8.90 -12.98
N LYS A 87 6.59 8.35 -12.89
CA LYS A 87 7.15 7.50 -13.96
C LYS A 87 6.40 6.17 -13.97
N THR A 88 6.13 5.64 -15.16
CA THR A 88 5.38 4.41 -15.33
C THR A 88 6.11 3.45 -16.26
N ASP A 89 6.03 2.15 -15.97
CA ASP A 89 6.62 1.09 -16.80
C ASP A 89 5.76 -0.19 -16.77
N PHE A 90 4.49 -0.08 -17.16
CA PHE A 90 3.53 -1.20 -17.16
C PHE A 90 3.74 -2.15 -18.37
N ILE A 91 3.24 -3.38 -18.24
CA ILE A 91 3.11 -4.34 -19.35
C ILE A 91 1.63 -4.42 -19.73
N ASN A 92 1.33 -4.21 -21.02
CA ASN A 92 -0.02 -4.40 -21.51
C ASN A 92 -0.33 -5.90 -21.64
N VAL A 93 -1.52 -6.30 -21.20
CA VAL A 93 -2.04 -7.66 -21.28
C VAL A 93 -3.41 -7.65 -21.94
N PRO A 94 -3.85 -8.76 -22.57
CA PRO A 94 -5.20 -8.86 -23.10
C PRO A 94 -6.27 -8.72 -22.01
N GLY A 95 -7.39 -8.11 -22.37
CA GLY A 95 -8.55 -7.91 -21.49
C GLY A 95 -8.64 -6.51 -20.89
N VAL A 96 -9.60 -6.35 -19.98
CA VAL A 96 -10.05 -5.05 -19.47
C VAL A 96 -9.45 -4.78 -18.09
N THR A 97 -8.97 -3.55 -17.87
CA THR A 97 -8.58 -3.14 -16.50
C THR A 97 -9.83 -2.98 -15.66
N ARG A 98 -9.88 -3.63 -14.50
CA ARG A 98 -11.10 -3.65 -13.66
C ARG A 98 -11.53 -2.26 -13.20
N THR A 99 -12.82 -2.12 -12.95
CA THR A 99 -13.40 -1.01 -12.20
C THR A 99 -13.69 -1.45 -10.76
N ASN A 100 -13.30 -0.61 -9.80
CA ASN A 100 -13.79 -0.68 -8.43
C ASN A 100 -14.86 0.40 -8.26
N LEU A 101 -16.12 0.00 -8.21
CA LEU A 101 -17.25 0.92 -8.07
C LEU A 101 -17.54 1.17 -6.59
N LYS A 102 -17.54 2.45 -6.19
CA LYS A 102 -17.99 2.90 -4.87
C LYS A 102 -19.26 3.73 -5.04
N ILE A 103 -20.34 3.30 -4.41
CA ILE A 103 -21.63 3.99 -4.43
C ILE A 103 -21.81 4.68 -3.09
N VAL A 104 -21.70 6.01 -3.08
CA VAL A 104 -21.92 6.85 -1.90
C VAL A 104 -23.38 7.28 -1.88
N ASP A 105 -24.11 6.81 -0.89
CA ASP A 105 -25.51 7.17 -0.65
C ASP A 105 -25.57 8.42 0.24
N ASN A 106 -26.11 9.52 -0.30
CA ASN A 106 -26.15 10.79 0.41
C ASN A 106 -27.14 10.80 1.58
N GLN A 107 -28.16 9.95 1.58
CA GLN A 107 -29.14 9.86 2.64
C GLN A 107 -28.60 9.07 3.83
N THR A 108 -28.07 7.87 3.58
CA THR A 108 -27.58 6.97 4.64
C THR A 108 -26.14 7.27 5.05
N LYS A 109 -25.37 7.96 4.21
CA LYS A 109 -23.91 8.17 4.33
C LYS A 109 -23.11 6.87 4.29
N PHE A 110 -23.72 5.75 3.90
CA PHE A 110 -23.01 4.50 3.66
C PHE A 110 -22.39 4.46 2.27
N THR A 111 -21.33 3.67 2.15
CA THR A 111 -20.67 3.37 0.88
C THR A 111 -20.82 1.88 0.58
N THR A 112 -21.33 1.55 -0.61
CA THR A 112 -21.35 0.18 -1.13
C THR A 112 -20.23 0.00 -2.14
N GLU A 113 -19.44 -1.07 -2.02
CA GLU A 113 -18.33 -1.36 -2.93
C GLU A 113 -18.62 -2.58 -3.81
N ILE A 114 -18.37 -2.46 -5.12
CA ILE A 114 -18.50 -3.53 -6.11
C ILE A 114 -17.20 -3.57 -6.92
N ASN A 115 -16.42 -4.63 -6.73
CA ASN A 115 -15.10 -4.76 -7.35
C ASN A 115 -15.12 -5.84 -8.45
N GLU A 116 -14.72 -5.46 -9.65
CA GLU A 116 -14.55 -6.40 -10.75
C GLU A 116 -13.25 -7.23 -10.58
N LEU A 117 -13.22 -8.43 -11.16
CA LEU A 117 -12.05 -9.32 -11.08
C LEU A 117 -10.86 -8.83 -11.92
N GLY A 118 -11.16 -8.20 -13.06
CA GLY A 118 -10.17 -7.75 -14.04
C GLY A 118 -9.75 -8.82 -15.05
N PHE A 119 -8.64 -8.54 -15.73
CA PHE A 119 -8.05 -9.36 -16.77
C PHE A 119 -7.47 -10.68 -16.25
N VAL A 120 -7.10 -11.56 -17.17
CA VAL A 120 -6.36 -12.79 -16.91
C VAL A 120 -4.93 -12.59 -17.38
N VAL A 121 -3.96 -12.90 -16.52
CA VAL A 121 -2.54 -12.84 -16.85
C VAL A 121 -2.06 -14.25 -17.23
N LEU A 122 -1.40 -14.36 -18.37
CA LEU A 122 -0.77 -15.60 -18.85
C LEU A 122 0.70 -15.69 -18.40
N ASP A 123 1.25 -16.91 -18.39
CA ASP A 123 2.63 -17.18 -17.97
C ASP A 123 3.69 -16.37 -18.75
N GLU A 124 3.47 -16.12 -20.04
CA GLU A 124 4.35 -15.28 -20.87
C GLU A 124 4.43 -13.83 -20.38
N HIS A 125 3.34 -13.30 -19.84
CA HIS A 125 3.28 -11.95 -19.27
C HIS A 125 4.02 -11.92 -17.91
N LEU A 126 3.88 -12.97 -17.10
CA LEU A 126 4.64 -13.12 -15.86
C LEU A 126 6.14 -13.24 -16.12
N ALA A 127 6.55 -14.04 -17.11
CA ALA A 127 7.94 -14.16 -17.53
C ALA A 127 8.51 -12.81 -18.02
N SER A 128 7.73 -12.09 -18.83
CA SER A 128 8.08 -10.75 -19.32
C SER A 128 8.20 -9.74 -18.17
N PHE A 129 7.28 -9.78 -17.21
CA PHE A 129 7.31 -8.93 -16.02
C PHE A 129 8.52 -9.24 -15.15
N ARG A 130 8.84 -10.51 -14.91
CA ARG A 130 10.03 -10.92 -14.15
C ARG A 130 11.31 -10.40 -14.80
N LYS A 131 11.42 -10.45 -16.14
CA LYS A 131 12.55 -9.88 -16.87
C LYS A 131 12.64 -8.36 -16.70
N LYS A 132 11.51 -7.66 -16.81
CA LYS A 132 11.43 -6.21 -16.56
C LYS A 132 11.83 -5.86 -15.13
N LEU A 133 11.32 -6.58 -14.14
CA LEU A 133 11.59 -6.36 -12.73
C LEU A 133 13.09 -6.47 -12.43
N ARG A 134 13.81 -7.45 -13.00
CA ARG A 134 15.28 -7.54 -12.88
C ARG A 134 15.99 -6.25 -13.30
N HIS A 135 15.56 -5.64 -14.41
CA HIS A 135 16.17 -4.39 -14.88
C HIS A 135 15.86 -3.23 -13.93
N LEU A 136 14.62 -3.11 -13.46
CA LEU A 136 14.22 -2.08 -12.51
C LEU A 136 14.98 -2.20 -11.19
N LEU A 137 15.19 -3.41 -10.68
CA LEU A 137 15.83 -3.68 -9.40
C LEU A 137 17.29 -3.20 -9.33
N GLN A 138 18.00 -3.12 -10.46
CA GLN A 138 19.41 -2.66 -10.51
C GLN A 138 19.63 -1.26 -9.92
N ASN A 139 18.60 -0.40 -9.93
CA ASN A 139 18.67 0.98 -9.45
C ASN A 139 17.59 1.29 -8.42
N THR A 140 17.12 0.28 -7.69
CA THR A 140 16.02 0.39 -6.73
C THR A 140 16.54 0.17 -5.32
N ALA A 141 16.11 1.00 -4.37
CA ALA A 141 16.44 0.81 -2.95
C ALA A 141 15.29 0.13 -2.19
N VAL A 142 14.04 0.42 -2.59
CA VAL A 142 12.83 -0.16 -1.99
C VAL A 142 11.88 -0.65 -3.07
N LEU A 143 11.42 -1.89 -2.95
CA LEU A 143 10.36 -2.46 -3.76
C LEU A 143 9.10 -2.60 -2.90
N VAL A 144 8.00 -1.96 -3.32
CA VAL A 144 6.69 -2.13 -2.70
C VAL A 144 5.86 -3.09 -3.55
N LEU A 145 5.41 -4.17 -2.94
CA LEU A 145 4.54 -5.17 -3.53
C LEU A 145 3.18 -5.07 -2.82
N GLY A 146 2.11 -4.80 -3.57
CA GLY A 146 0.82 -4.71 -2.91
C GLY A 146 -0.41 -4.79 -3.79
N GLY A 147 -1.51 -5.11 -3.10
CA GLY A 147 -2.83 -5.33 -3.66
C GLY A 147 -3.08 -6.75 -4.15
N SER A 148 -4.35 -7.02 -4.45
CA SER A 148 -4.84 -8.30 -4.96
C SER A 148 -4.17 -8.73 -6.27
N LEU A 149 -4.12 -10.05 -6.48
CA LEU A 149 -3.63 -10.64 -7.73
C LEU A 149 -4.74 -10.68 -8.79
N PRO A 150 -4.42 -10.52 -10.09
CA PRO A 150 -5.36 -10.79 -11.16
C PRO A 150 -5.48 -12.30 -11.39
N ARG A 151 -6.50 -12.73 -12.14
CA ARG A 151 -6.68 -14.17 -12.46
C ARG A 151 -5.50 -14.70 -13.26
N GLY A 152 -5.16 -15.96 -13.04
CA GLY A 152 -4.03 -16.65 -13.70
C GLY A 152 -2.68 -16.42 -13.02
N VAL A 153 -2.59 -15.52 -12.03
CA VAL A 153 -1.35 -15.30 -11.27
C VAL A 153 -1.30 -16.21 -10.04
N PRO A 154 -0.21 -16.97 -9.83
CA PRO A 154 -0.08 -17.84 -8.67
C PRO A 154 0.03 -17.01 -7.38
N PRO A 155 -0.53 -17.49 -6.25
CA PRO A 155 -0.47 -16.77 -4.97
C PRO A 155 0.97 -16.54 -4.47
N THR A 156 1.91 -17.39 -4.89
CA THR A 156 3.34 -17.32 -4.56
C THR A 156 4.09 -16.20 -5.28
N ILE A 157 3.48 -15.48 -6.23
CA ILE A 157 4.21 -14.54 -7.10
C ILE A 157 4.97 -13.46 -6.32
N TYR A 158 4.42 -12.97 -5.20
CA TYR A 158 5.11 -11.98 -4.38
C TYR A 158 6.28 -12.60 -3.62
N ALA A 159 6.21 -13.87 -3.21
CA ALA A 159 7.35 -14.59 -2.65
C ALA A 159 8.51 -14.69 -3.65
N ASP A 160 8.19 -14.95 -4.92
CA ASP A 160 9.18 -14.98 -6.01
C ASP A 160 9.84 -13.62 -6.21
N TYR A 161 9.05 -12.53 -6.19
CA TYR A 161 9.57 -11.17 -6.36
C TYR A 161 10.34 -10.67 -5.13
N ILE A 162 9.96 -11.10 -3.93
CA ILE A 162 10.74 -10.83 -2.71
C ILE A 162 12.10 -11.50 -2.77
N SER A 163 12.12 -12.77 -3.18
CA SER A 163 13.37 -13.53 -3.34
C SER A 163 14.25 -12.92 -4.41
N LEU A 164 13.67 -12.52 -5.55
CA LEU A 164 14.40 -11.82 -6.60
C LEU A 164 14.96 -10.49 -6.12
N ALA A 165 14.19 -9.67 -5.39
CA ALA A 165 14.64 -8.39 -4.88
C ALA A 165 15.83 -8.53 -3.92
N ARG A 166 15.87 -9.62 -3.14
CA ARG A 166 17.00 -9.94 -2.24
C ARG A 166 18.31 -10.15 -3.00
N GLU A 167 18.28 -10.77 -4.19
CA GLU A 167 19.47 -10.95 -5.05
C GLU A 167 20.12 -9.60 -5.43
N TYR A 168 19.34 -8.51 -5.42
CA TYR A 168 19.78 -7.15 -5.73
C TYR A 168 19.96 -6.27 -4.49
N ASN A 169 19.90 -6.83 -3.28
CA ASN A 169 19.95 -6.10 -2.00
C ASN A 169 18.86 -5.02 -1.86
N VAL A 170 17.69 -5.24 -2.47
CA VAL A 170 16.55 -4.32 -2.41
C VAL A 170 15.66 -4.67 -1.21
N LYS A 171 15.33 -3.66 -0.40
CA LYS A 171 14.39 -3.84 0.73
C LYS A 171 12.96 -3.92 0.21
N THR A 172 12.22 -4.93 0.64
CA THR A 172 10.84 -5.17 0.18
C THR A 172 9.81 -4.78 1.24
N ILE A 173 8.72 -4.13 0.82
CA ILE A 173 7.53 -3.94 1.66
C ILE A 173 6.37 -4.69 1.01
N LEU A 174 5.73 -5.58 1.78
CA LEU A 174 4.56 -6.33 1.34
C LEU A 174 3.29 -5.79 2.02
N ASP A 175 2.32 -5.36 1.20
CA ASP A 175 0.95 -4.98 1.59
C ASP A 175 -0.03 -5.60 0.59
N ALA A 176 -0.22 -6.91 0.72
CA ALA A 176 -1.09 -7.72 -0.12
C ALA A 176 -2.31 -8.23 0.67
N ASP A 177 -3.24 -8.86 -0.03
CA ASP A 177 -4.48 -9.38 0.54
C ASP A 177 -4.52 -10.92 0.45
N GLY A 178 -5.13 -11.58 1.44
CA GLY A 178 -5.43 -13.01 1.41
C GLY A 178 -4.21 -13.91 1.18
N LEU A 179 -4.36 -14.92 0.31
CA LEU A 179 -3.32 -15.91 0.00
C LEU A 179 -2.01 -15.28 -0.52
N ALA A 180 -2.08 -14.13 -1.18
CA ALA A 180 -0.88 -13.44 -1.68
C ALA A 180 -0.04 -12.87 -0.53
N LEU A 181 -0.68 -12.42 0.56
CA LEU A 181 -0.01 -12.02 1.79
C LEU A 181 0.56 -13.24 2.52
N GLU A 182 -0.23 -14.30 2.65
CA GLU A 182 0.16 -15.54 3.31
C GLU A 182 1.40 -16.17 2.68
N GLU A 183 1.39 -16.37 1.35
CA GLU A 183 2.55 -16.92 0.64
C GLU A 183 3.72 -15.94 0.60
N GLY A 184 3.45 -14.64 0.42
CA GLY A 184 4.49 -13.62 0.36
C GLY A 184 5.29 -13.48 1.66
N ILE A 185 4.64 -13.61 2.82
CA ILE A 185 5.30 -13.54 4.13
C ILE A 185 6.32 -14.67 4.33
N LYS A 186 6.06 -15.86 3.78
CA LYS A 186 6.99 -17.01 3.88
C LYS A 186 8.36 -16.70 3.25
N ALA A 187 8.40 -15.79 2.29
CA ALA A 187 9.65 -15.31 1.70
C ALA A 187 10.38 -14.26 2.55
N CYS A 188 9.90 -13.91 3.75
CA CYS A 188 10.52 -12.96 4.68
C CYS A 188 10.86 -11.61 4.01
N PRO A 189 9.85 -10.81 3.61
CA PRO A 189 10.08 -9.45 3.15
C PRO A 189 10.75 -8.61 4.24
N PHE A 190 11.41 -7.51 3.85
CA PHE A 190 12.04 -6.61 4.82
C PHE A 190 10.99 -6.00 5.77
N ALA A 191 9.84 -5.58 5.23
CA ALA A 191 8.74 -5.07 6.02
C ALA A 191 7.37 -5.58 5.56
N VAL A 192 6.41 -5.64 6.50
CA VAL A 192 4.99 -5.92 6.22
C VAL A 192 4.09 -4.93 6.93
N LYS A 193 2.92 -4.66 6.34
CA LYS A 193 1.89 -3.83 6.98
C LYS A 193 0.50 -4.49 6.97
N PRO A 194 0.27 -5.57 7.72
CA PRO A 194 -1.10 -6.08 7.86
C PRO A 194 -1.95 -5.13 8.71
N ASN A 195 -3.27 -5.14 8.50
CA ASN A 195 -4.22 -4.72 9.52
C ASN A 195 -4.54 -5.88 10.49
N VAL A 196 -5.26 -5.61 11.58
CA VAL A 196 -5.59 -6.65 12.60
C VAL A 196 -6.36 -7.83 12.00
N HIS A 197 -7.28 -7.60 11.05
CA HIS A 197 -8.04 -8.66 10.40
C HIS A 197 -7.17 -9.52 9.47
N GLU A 198 -6.30 -8.88 8.69
CA GLU A 198 -5.31 -9.58 7.85
C GLU A 198 -4.36 -10.42 8.71
N LEU A 199 -3.88 -9.86 9.82
CA LEU A 199 -3.02 -10.58 10.76
C LEU A 199 -3.74 -11.77 11.41
N ALA A 200 -4.98 -11.60 11.84
CA ALA A 200 -5.79 -12.70 12.38
C ALA A 200 -5.99 -13.82 11.34
N GLY A 201 -6.21 -13.46 10.07
CA GLY A 201 -6.27 -14.40 8.96
C GLY A 201 -4.97 -15.19 8.79
N LEU A 202 -3.82 -14.50 8.85
CA LEU A 202 -2.49 -15.14 8.79
C LEU A 202 -2.23 -16.09 9.95
N MET A 203 -2.69 -15.75 11.15
CA MET A 203 -2.51 -16.58 12.34
C MET A 203 -3.54 -17.73 12.43
N GLY A 204 -4.56 -17.74 11.57
CA GLY A 204 -5.64 -18.72 11.62
C GLY A 204 -6.49 -18.65 12.91
N ARG A 205 -6.46 -17.52 13.64
CA ARG A 205 -7.14 -17.32 14.92
C ARG A 205 -7.53 -15.85 15.14
N PRO A 206 -8.61 -15.56 15.86
CA PRO A 206 -8.96 -14.18 16.22
C PRO A 206 -7.89 -13.56 17.12
N LEU A 207 -7.67 -12.25 16.95
CA LEU A 207 -6.79 -11.43 17.77
C LEU A 207 -7.65 -10.32 18.39
N THR A 208 -8.04 -10.50 19.64
CA THR A 208 -9.04 -9.68 20.33
C THR A 208 -8.43 -8.71 21.34
N THR A 209 -7.19 -8.96 21.77
CA THR A 209 -6.47 -8.10 22.71
C THR A 209 -5.19 -7.56 22.11
N GLU A 210 -4.74 -6.40 22.61
CA GLU A 210 -3.45 -5.82 22.22
C GLU A 210 -2.28 -6.80 22.42
N LYS A 211 -2.29 -7.55 23.53
CA LYS A 211 -1.27 -8.56 23.82
C LYS A 211 -1.24 -9.67 22.77
N GLU A 212 -2.41 -10.14 22.30
CA GLU A 212 -2.49 -11.13 21.23
C GLU A 212 -1.97 -10.59 19.89
N ILE A 213 -2.26 -9.32 19.59
CA ILE A 213 -1.78 -8.64 18.37
C ILE A 213 -0.25 -8.49 18.40
N VAL A 214 0.30 -8.07 19.55
CA VAL A 214 1.74 -7.96 19.76
C VAL A 214 2.42 -9.32 19.61
N ALA A 215 1.91 -10.36 20.28
CA ALA A 215 2.44 -11.72 20.17
C ALA A 215 2.43 -12.24 18.72
N ALA A 216 1.33 -12.04 17.99
CA ALA A 216 1.24 -12.44 16.58
C ALA A 216 2.26 -11.71 15.69
N GLY A 217 2.49 -10.42 15.92
CA GLY A 217 3.52 -9.70 15.18
C GLY A 217 4.95 -10.11 15.56
N GLN A 218 5.20 -10.49 16.82
CA GLN A 218 6.48 -11.08 17.23
C GLN A 218 6.73 -12.44 16.55
N GLU A 219 5.70 -13.24 16.31
CA GLU A 219 5.82 -14.49 15.53
C GLU A 219 6.38 -14.19 14.12
N LEU A 220 5.91 -13.13 13.47
CA LEU A 220 6.42 -12.69 12.16
C LEU A 220 7.88 -12.19 12.22
N ILE A 221 8.25 -11.47 13.29
CA ILE A 221 9.64 -11.04 13.52
C ILE A 221 10.56 -12.26 13.71
N LYS A 222 10.13 -13.23 14.54
CA LYS A 222 10.86 -14.49 14.78
C LYS A 222 11.01 -15.33 13.51
N ALA A 223 10.03 -15.26 12.60
CA ALA A 223 10.10 -15.91 11.29
C ALA A 223 11.13 -15.26 10.34
N GLY A 224 11.61 -14.05 10.62
CA GLY A 224 12.69 -13.40 9.87
C GLY A 224 12.32 -12.06 9.22
N ILE A 225 11.09 -11.56 9.41
CA ILE A 225 10.71 -10.21 8.94
C ILE A 225 11.41 -9.16 9.81
N THR A 226 11.96 -8.11 9.20
CA THR A 226 12.72 -7.09 9.93
C THR A 226 11.81 -6.05 10.59
N ILE A 227 10.74 -5.62 9.90
CA ILE A 227 9.80 -4.60 10.39
C ILE A 227 8.36 -5.08 10.18
N VAL A 228 7.57 -5.07 11.25
CA VAL A 228 6.12 -5.36 11.20
C VAL A 228 5.37 -4.13 11.68
N VAL A 229 4.49 -3.56 10.85
CA VAL A 229 3.63 -2.42 11.24
C VAL A 229 2.17 -2.84 11.13
N ILE A 230 1.52 -3.03 12.27
CA ILE A 230 0.12 -3.47 12.34
C ILE A 230 -0.77 -2.24 12.48
N SER A 231 -1.65 -2.00 11.50
CA SER A 231 -2.62 -0.91 11.57
C SER A 231 -3.92 -1.33 12.28
N ARG A 232 -4.42 -0.46 13.16
CA ARG A 232 -5.61 -0.68 14.01
C ARG A 232 -6.67 0.43 13.84
N GLY A 233 -6.76 1.00 12.64
CA GLY A 233 -7.71 2.08 12.34
C GLY A 233 -7.51 3.29 13.28
N SER A 234 -8.57 3.68 13.99
CA SER A 234 -8.55 4.80 14.94
C SER A 234 -7.68 4.56 16.18
N GLU A 235 -7.30 3.32 16.48
CA GLU A 235 -6.42 2.97 17.60
C GLU A 235 -4.93 3.07 17.22
N GLY A 236 -4.63 3.52 15.99
CA GLY A 236 -3.27 3.77 15.52
C GLY A 236 -2.56 2.52 15.06
N THR A 237 -1.32 2.34 15.52
CA THR A 237 -0.43 1.31 14.99
C THR A 237 0.43 0.66 16.06
N ILE A 238 0.74 -0.62 15.89
CA ILE A 238 1.82 -1.30 16.62
C ILE A 238 2.95 -1.54 15.62
N ALA A 239 4.15 -1.05 15.91
CA ALA A 239 5.34 -1.26 15.10
C ALA A 239 6.36 -2.09 15.87
N MET A 240 6.92 -3.11 15.23
CA MET A 240 7.85 -4.05 15.86
C MET A 240 9.06 -4.28 14.96
N ALA A 241 10.21 -4.46 15.61
CA ALA A 241 11.45 -5.02 15.08
C ALA A 241 12.00 -6.01 16.12
N LYS A 242 13.18 -6.58 15.86
CA LYS A 242 13.77 -7.66 16.68
C LYS A 242 13.72 -7.41 18.19
N ASP A 243 14.17 -6.23 18.64
CA ASP A 243 14.37 -5.91 20.06
C ASP A 243 13.59 -4.63 20.48
N GLU A 244 12.67 -4.16 19.64
CA GLU A 244 11.93 -2.92 19.86
C GLU A 244 10.48 -3.06 19.41
N ALA A 245 9.55 -2.55 20.22
CA ALA A 245 8.14 -2.48 19.90
C ALA A 245 7.53 -1.17 20.39
N TYR A 246 6.65 -0.57 19.58
CA TYR A 246 6.01 0.70 19.87
C TYR A 246 4.53 0.67 19.52
N ILE A 247 3.70 1.18 20.43
CA ILE A 247 2.33 1.59 20.14
C ILE A 247 2.34 3.08 19.80
N VAL A 248 1.74 3.46 18.68
CA VAL A 248 1.58 4.86 18.29
C VAL A 248 0.10 5.19 18.21
N THR A 249 -0.35 6.08 19.08
CA THR A 249 -1.74 6.54 19.13
C THR A 249 -1.90 7.75 18.20
N PRO A 250 -2.91 7.75 17.30
CA PRO A 250 -3.14 8.85 16.39
C PRO A 250 -3.86 9.99 17.12
N PHE A 251 -3.82 11.20 16.56
CA PHE A 251 -4.70 12.28 17.00
C PHE A 251 -6.10 12.12 16.41
N SER A 252 -7.11 12.62 17.11
CA SER A 252 -8.51 12.54 16.66
C SER A 252 -8.76 13.38 15.41
N ILE A 253 -9.54 12.83 14.49
CA ILE A 253 -10.01 13.48 13.27
C ILE A 253 -11.47 13.12 13.02
N ILE A 254 -12.14 13.90 12.16
CA ILE A 254 -13.40 13.48 11.53
C ILE A 254 -13.00 12.80 10.21
N PRO A 255 -13.23 11.47 10.05
CA PRO A 255 -12.85 10.78 8.83
C PRO A 255 -13.73 11.25 7.66
N GLN A 256 -13.10 11.59 6.55
CA GLN A 256 -13.81 11.89 5.30
C GLN A 256 -13.75 10.71 4.33
N SER A 257 -12.63 9.97 4.32
CA SER A 257 -12.45 8.75 3.54
C SER A 257 -11.31 7.93 4.14
N THR A 258 -11.50 6.64 4.38
CA THR A 258 -10.42 5.75 4.84
C THR A 258 -9.62 5.17 3.67
N VAL A 259 -10.04 5.42 2.43
CA VAL A 259 -9.40 4.90 1.21
C VAL A 259 -7.98 5.45 1.09
N GLY A 260 -7.00 4.57 0.90
CA GLY A 260 -5.60 4.95 0.73
C GLY A 260 -4.87 5.34 2.03
N ALA A 261 -5.53 5.29 3.20
CA ALA A 261 -4.87 5.52 4.48
C ALA A 261 -3.77 4.47 4.74
N GLY A 262 -4.08 3.19 4.52
CA GLY A 262 -3.10 2.10 4.60
C GLY A 262 -1.97 2.25 3.58
N ASP A 263 -2.29 2.60 2.33
CA ASP A 263 -1.29 2.84 1.29
C ASP A 263 -0.35 4.01 1.64
N SER A 264 -0.88 5.04 2.30
CA SER A 264 -0.10 6.18 2.80
C SER A 264 0.84 5.79 3.93
N MET A 265 0.43 4.86 4.79
CA MET A 265 1.32 4.26 5.79
C MET A 265 2.49 3.54 5.12
N VAL A 266 2.22 2.71 4.10
CA VAL A 266 3.27 1.98 3.36
C VAL A 266 4.22 2.94 2.65
N ALA A 267 3.70 4.00 2.02
CA ALA A 267 4.52 5.03 1.41
C ALA A 267 5.43 5.74 2.45
N ALA A 268 4.90 6.04 3.64
CA ALA A 268 5.67 6.60 4.72
C ALA A 268 6.74 5.63 5.26
N MET A 269 6.44 4.33 5.32
CA MET A 269 7.44 3.30 5.64
C MET A 269 8.55 3.24 4.59
N ALA A 270 8.21 3.24 3.30
CA ALA A 270 9.21 3.27 2.22
C ALA A 270 10.09 4.53 2.29
N TYR A 271 9.48 5.69 2.53
CA TYR A 271 10.21 6.94 2.75
C TYR A 271 11.14 6.84 3.98
N ALA A 272 10.65 6.34 5.11
CA ALA A 272 11.43 6.18 6.33
C ALA A 272 12.64 5.24 6.12
N ILE A 273 12.44 4.14 5.40
CA ILE A 273 13.51 3.19 5.03
C ILE A 273 14.57 3.85 4.15
N LEU A 274 14.18 4.66 3.16
CA LEU A 274 15.12 5.41 2.33
C LEU A 274 15.94 6.42 3.13
N GLN A 275 15.32 7.02 4.15
CA GLN A 275 15.95 8.01 5.02
C GLN A 275 16.67 7.37 6.23
N ASN A 276 16.78 6.03 6.29
CA ASN A 276 17.37 5.27 7.40
C ASN A 276 16.82 5.69 8.78
N LYS A 277 15.51 5.89 8.86
CA LYS A 277 14.81 6.25 10.10
C LYS A 277 14.74 5.08 11.07
N SER A 278 14.72 5.40 12.36
CA SER A 278 14.47 4.42 13.43
C SER A 278 13.06 3.82 13.33
N LEU A 279 12.81 2.72 14.06
CA LEU A 279 11.49 2.09 14.11
C LEU A 279 10.43 3.07 14.64
N VAL A 280 10.73 3.78 15.74
CA VAL A 280 9.80 4.76 16.33
C VAL A 280 9.48 5.92 15.39
N GLU A 281 10.46 6.43 14.64
CA GLU A 281 10.24 7.46 13.62
C GLU A 281 9.40 6.92 12.46
N THR A 282 9.68 5.70 12.02
CA THR A 282 8.91 5.00 10.97
C THR A 282 7.45 4.82 11.39
N ALA A 283 7.22 4.36 12.61
CA ALA A 283 5.89 4.16 13.16
C ALA A 283 5.11 5.47 13.21
N ARG A 284 5.71 6.55 13.76
CA ARG A 284 5.07 7.88 13.82
C ARG A 284 4.75 8.43 12.42
N LEU A 285 5.68 8.32 11.47
CA LEU A 285 5.45 8.75 10.08
C LEU A 285 4.29 7.97 9.45
N ALA A 286 4.27 6.65 9.62
CA ALA A 286 3.21 5.79 9.10
C ALA A 286 1.85 6.18 9.71
N THR A 287 1.74 6.24 11.04
CA THR A 287 0.50 6.61 11.73
C THR A 287 -0.02 7.97 11.25
N VAL A 288 0.82 8.99 11.23
CA VAL A 288 0.41 10.34 10.81
C VAL A 288 0.02 10.38 9.33
N ALA A 289 0.75 9.70 8.43
CA ALA A 289 0.39 9.63 7.02
C ALA A 289 -0.98 8.97 6.80
N GLY A 290 -1.27 7.90 7.54
CA GLY A 290 -2.58 7.25 7.56
C GLY A 290 -3.67 8.18 8.10
N THR A 291 -3.46 8.82 9.26
CA THR A 291 -4.43 9.73 9.89
C THR A 291 -4.72 10.96 9.02
N VAL A 292 -3.69 11.64 8.48
CA VAL A 292 -3.89 12.81 7.62
C VAL A 292 -4.66 12.43 6.36
N THR A 293 -4.32 11.31 5.73
CA THR A 293 -5.06 10.80 4.55
C THR A 293 -6.52 10.50 4.90
N ALA A 294 -6.77 9.88 6.05
CA ALA A 294 -8.13 9.57 6.49
C ALA A 294 -9.03 10.81 6.71
N SER A 295 -8.41 11.97 6.96
CA SER A 295 -9.11 13.25 7.13
C SER A 295 -9.48 13.94 5.81
N LYS A 296 -9.04 13.41 4.66
CA LYS A 296 -9.22 14.02 3.33
C LYS A 296 -10.34 13.34 2.51
N PRO A 297 -10.96 14.07 1.56
CA PRO A 297 -12.08 13.53 0.79
C PRO A 297 -11.62 12.60 -0.34
N GLY A 298 -12.39 11.53 -0.56
CA GLY A 298 -12.21 10.60 -1.68
C GLY A 298 -10.85 9.90 -1.68
N THR A 299 -10.05 10.08 -2.73
CA THR A 299 -8.72 9.46 -2.90
C THR A 299 -7.57 10.46 -2.71
N GLU A 300 -7.84 11.63 -2.13
CA GLU A 300 -6.80 12.59 -1.82
C GLU A 300 -5.86 12.06 -0.73
N VAL A 301 -4.54 12.13 -1.01
CA VAL A 301 -3.51 11.63 -0.09
C VAL A 301 -2.73 12.74 0.58
N CYS A 302 -2.15 12.43 1.73
CA CYS A 302 -1.27 13.34 2.48
C CYS A 302 -0.02 13.77 1.67
N SER A 303 0.51 14.95 2.01
CA SER A 303 1.84 15.41 1.61
C SER A 303 2.84 15.27 2.76
N LEU A 304 4.14 15.25 2.43
CA LEU A 304 5.19 15.13 3.45
C LEU A 304 5.16 16.28 4.46
N ASN A 305 4.88 17.51 3.99
CA ASN A 305 4.78 18.68 4.85
C ASN A 305 3.63 18.55 5.87
N GLU A 306 2.45 18.11 5.42
CA GLU A 306 1.32 17.87 6.32
C GLU A 306 1.64 16.81 7.37
N VAL A 307 2.34 15.74 6.97
CA VAL A 307 2.80 14.70 7.90
C VAL A 307 3.77 15.29 8.93
N GLN A 308 4.79 16.01 8.47
CA GLN A 308 5.81 16.61 9.34
C GLN A 308 5.22 17.57 10.37
N LEU A 309 4.27 18.43 9.96
CA LEU A 309 3.60 19.39 10.85
C LEU A 309 2.76 18.73 11.95
N GLN A 310 2.42 17.45 11.82
CA GLN A 310 1.55 16.73 12.76
C GLN A 310 2.28 15.62 13.54
N LEU A 311 3.58 15.42 13.32
CA LEU A 311 4.37 14.42 14.04
C LEU A 311 4.35 14.61 15.56
N ASN A 312 4.27 15.85 16.05
CA ASN A 312 4.19 16.16 17.49
C ASN A 312 2.83 15.81 18.11
N LYS A 313 1.81 15.53 17.30
CA LYS A 313 0.46 15.16 17.77
C LYS A 313 0.29 13.67 18.03
N VAL A 314 1.28 12.85 17.70
CA VAL A 314 1.27 11.41 17.98
C VAL A 314 2.28 11.08 19.06
N GLN A 315 1.86 10.24 20.00
CA GLN A 315 2.71 9.70 21.05
C GLN A 315 3.08 8.26 20.70
N ALA A 316 4.38 7.94 20.78
CA ALA A 316 4.87 6.58 20.67
C ALA A 316 5.23 6.08 22.06
N THR A 317 4.62 4.97 22.47
CA THR A 317 4.85 4.30 23.74
C THR A 317 5.62 3.03 23.46
N TRP A 318 6.82 2.90 24.03
CA TRP A 318 7.57 1.65 23.98
C TRP A 318 6.83 0.57 24.77
N ILE A 319 6.83 -0.65 24.23
CA ILE A 319 6.31 -1.83 24.91
C ILE A 319 7.37 -2.93 24.87
N GLU A 320 7.32 -3.81 25.86
CA GLU A 320 8.20 -4.98 25.91
C GLU A 320 7.85 -5.94 24.75
N PRO A 321 8.82 -6.26 23.87
CA PRO A 321 8.65 -7.19 22.77
C PRO A 321 8.72 -8.67 23.20
#